data_AF-A0A1W9K034-F1
#
_entry.id   AF-A0A1W9K034-F1
#
_cell.length_a   1.000
_cell.length_b   1.000
_cell.length_c   1.000
_cell.angle_alpha   90.00
_cell.angle_beta   90.00
_cell.angle_gamma   90.00
#
_symmetry.space_group_name_H-M   'P 1'
#
loop_
_entity.id
_entity.type
_entity.pdbx_description
1 polymer ?
#
loop_
_entity_poly.entity_id
_entity_poly.type
_entity_poly.pdbx_seq_one_letter_code
_entity_poly.pdbx_strand_id
1 'polypeptide(L)'
;MKAFARLLLLVAAIIVVSSVHAAEFDEAPRVQAALEQGLAAEKGKGVGRNLWLAIRLYCDAATMGSPEGFMRIGRVLATGHGLARKPEVANAYLALAASLGNEDALKYYDSRHGNAELQGDCDALAGAEDAESEVSAFNMDAYLSKQSFDKQKIVRLIHHWAPKYQVDARFVLAIALAESNMNPTAVSPKNAQGVMQLIPATQERFGVLRPFDPEQNIKGGMAYIRWLERRFAGDWRLVAAAYNAGEGVVDRHAGIPPYAETQQYVRRVMHFAGMATEKSLRFN
;
A
#
# COMPACT_ATOMS: atom_id res chain seq x y z
N MET A 1 -66.92 -39.83 -36.25
CA MET A 1 -66.49 -38.59 -35.54
C MET A 1 -65.06 -38.78 -35.09
N LYS A 2 -64.14 -37.91 -35.54
CA LYS A 2 -62.68 -38.01 -35.33
C LYS A 2 -62.32 -37.50 -33.93
N ALA A 3 -61.62 -38.29 -33.11
CA ALA A 3 -61.03 -37.83 -31.86
C ALA A 3 -59.52 -37.67 -32.04
N PHE A 4 -59.04 -36.42 -31.99
CA PHE A 4 -57.62 -36.06 -31.95
C PHE A 4 -57.14 -36.11 -30.49
N ALA A 5 -56.20 -37.00 -30.17
CA ALA A 5 -55.43 -36.93 -28.93
C ALA A 5 -54.19 -36.05 -29.17
N ARG A 6 -54.13 -34.86 -28.55
CA ARG A 6 -52.94 -34.01 -28.54
C ARG A 6 -52.05 -34.41 -27.37
N LEU A 7 -50.87 -34.94 -27.68
CA LEU A 7 -49.78 -35.17 -26.74
C LEU A 7 -49.13 -33.81 -26.39
N LEU A 8 -49.32 -33.33 -25.16
CA LEU A 8 -48.59 -32.19 -24.61
C LEU A 8 -47.26 -32.70 -24.04
N LEU A 9 -46.14 -32.42 -24.70
CA LEU A 9 -44.81 -32.51 -24.09
C LEU A 9 -44.57 -31.25 -23.24
N LEU A 10 -44.52 -31.42 -21.92
CA LEU A 10 -43.99 -30.44 -20.98
C LEU A 10 -42.46 -30.56 -20.96
N VAL A 11 -41.76 -29.63 -21.61
CA VAL A 11 -40.31 -29.48 -21.45
C VAL A 11 -40.08 -28.53 -20.28
N ALA A 12 -39.71 -29.07 -19.11
CA ALA A 12 -39.28 -28.27 -17.98
C ALA A 12 -37.85 -27.74 -18.27
N ALA A 13 -37.73 -26.44 -18.54
CA ALA A 13 -36.44 -25.77 -18.62
C ALA A 13 -35.89 -25.59 -17.20
N ILE A 14 -34.91 -26.41 -16.83
CA ILE A 14 -34.13 -26.23 -15.60
C ILE A 14 -33.19 -25.05 -15.85
N ILE A 15 -33.56 -23.88 -15.34
CA ILE A 15 -32.66 -22.72 -15.27
C ILE A 15 -31.68 -23.02 -14.14
N VAL A 16 -30.48 -23.46 -14.49
CA VAL A 16 -29.36 -23.51 -13.57
C VAL A 16 -28.89 -22.07 -13.37
N VAL A 17 -29.32 -21.45 -12.27
CA VAL A 17 -28.74 -20.18 -11.81
C VAL A 17 -27.36 -20.50 -11.25
N SER A 18 -26.32 -20.35 -12.07
CA SER A 18 -24.95 -20.35 -11.57
C SER A 18 -24.75 -19.05 -10.79
N SER A 19 -24.61 -19.15 -9.47
CA SER A 19 -24.18 -18.05 -8.62
C SER A 19 -22.74 -17.68 -8.99
N VAL A 20 -22.59 -16.68 -9.84
CA VAL A 20 -21.32 -15.96 -10.02
C VAL A 20 -21.04 -15.29 -8.68
N HIS A 21 -20.23 -15.95 -7.85
CA HIS A 21 -19.60 -15.28 -6.72
C HIS A 21 -18.69 -14.21 -7.34
N ALA A 22 -19.00 -12.93 -7.10
CA ALA A 22 -18.06 -11.87 -7.37
C ALA A 22 -16.77 -12.23 -6.62
N ALA A 23 -15.67 -12.40 -7.34
CA ALA A 23 -14.38 -12.66 -6.73
C ALA A 23 -14.15 -11.56 -5.68
N GLU A 24 -13.84 -11.98 -4.45
CA GLU A 24 -13.40 -11.11 -3.38
C GLU A 24 -12.30 -10.21 -3.96
N PHE A 25 -12.48 -8.89 -3.91
CA PHE A 25 -11.54 -7.95 -4.51
C PHE A 25 -10.20 -8.07 -3.79
N ASP A 26 -9.26 -8.82 -4.38
CA ASP A 26 -7.92 -8.97 -3.83
C ASP A 26 -7.16 -7.66 -3.97
N GLU A 27 -6.97 -6.99 -2.84
CA GLU A 27 -6.20 -5.75 -2.74
C GLU A 27 -4.79 -5.94 -3.32
N ALA A 28 -4.29 -4.93 -4.04
CA ALA A 28 -2.93 -5.01 -4.59
C ALA A 28 -1.90 -5.22 -3.45
N PRO A 29 -0.78 -5.94 -3.67
CA PRO A 29 0.17 -6.26 -2.59
C PRO A 29 0.66 -5.06 -1.77
N ARG A 30 0.88 -3.92 -2.43
CA ARG A 30 1.24 -2.65 -1.78
C ARG A 30 0.15 -2.08 -0.90
N VAL A 31 -1.13 -2.29 -1.26
CA VAL A 31 -2.29 -1.89 -0.47
C VAL A 31 -2.37 -2.78 0.76
N GLN A 32 -2.28 -4.09 0.58
CA GLN A 32 -2.22 -5.06 1.69
C GLN A 32 -1.06 -4.73 2.65
N ALA A 33 0.11 -4.42 2.10
CA ALA A 33 1.27 -3.98 2.88
C ALA A 33 0.97 -2.76 3.75
N ALA A 34 0.38 -1.71 3.17
CA ALA A 34 0.02 -0.50 3.88
C ALA A 34 -1.04 -0.78 4.97
N LEU A 35 -2.07 -1.59 4.68
CA LEU A 35 -3.09 -1.99 5.65
C LEU A 35 -2.50 -2.79 6.83
N GLU A 36 -1.61 -3.75 6.56
CA GLU A 36 -0.93 -4.55 7.59
C GLU A 36 -0.03 -3.68 8.47
N GLN A 37 0.73 -2.77 7.85
CA GLN A 37 1.62 -1.85 8.56
C GLN A 37 0.81 -0.87 9.40
N GLY A 38 -0.29 -0.33 8.87
CA GLY A 38 -1.18 0.56 9.62
C GLY A 38 -1.80 -0.15 10.83
N LEU A 39 -2.23 -1.41 10.68
CA LEU A 39 -2.73 -2.23 11.78
C LEU A 39 -1.65 -2.51 12.83
N ALA A 40 -0.41 -2.74 12.40
CA ALA A 40 0.71 -2.90 13.31
C ALA A 40 0.96 -1.62 14.12
N ALA A 41 0.91 -0.45 13.48
CA ALA A 41 1.03 0.85 14.15
C ALA A 41 -0.12 1.12 15.13
N GLU A 42 -1.36 0.81 14.74
CA GLU A 42 -2.54 0.97 15.60
C GLU A 42 -2.47 0.09 16.85
N LYS A 43 -1.97 -1.15 16.71
CA LYS A 43 -1.86 -2.13 17.79
C LYS A 43 -0.55 -2.04 18.58
N GLY A 44 0.42 -1.22 18.14
CA GLY A 44 1.75 -1.18 18.74
C GLY A 44 2.58 -2.47 18.53
N LYS A 45 2.37 -3.17 17.42
CA LYS A 45 3.15 -4.35 17.04
C LYS A 45 4.38 -3.91 16.25
N GLY A 46 5.58 -4.26 16.73
CA GLY A 46 6.84 -3.85 16.08
C GLY A 46 7.23 -2.42 16.42
N VAL A 47 6.32 -1.47 16.22
CA VAL A 47 6.44 -0.05 16.61
C VAL A 47 5.65 0.25 17.89
N GLY A 48 5.96 1.33 18.60
CA GLY A 48 5.07 1.83 19.66
C GLY A 48 3.68 2.15 19.08
N ARG A 49 2.62 2.03 19.87
CA ARG A 49 1.26 2.37 19.42
C ARG A 49 1.23 3.81 18.93
N ASN A 50 0.85 4.02 17.67
CA ASN A 50 0.85 5.33 17.04
C ASN A 50 -0.34 5.44 16.06
N LEU A 51 -1.39 6.16 16.48
CA LEU A 51 -2.62 6.31 15.70
C LEU A 51 -2.42 7.21 14.46
N TRP A 52 -1.55 8.21 14.53
CA TRP A 52 -1.26 9.08 13.39
C TRP A 52 -0.51 8.34 12.28
N LEU A 53 0.46 7.49 12.66
CA LEU A 53 1.13 6.60 11.71
C LEU A 53 0.14 5.59 11.12
N ALA A 54 -0.75 5.03 11.95
CA ALA A 54 -1.79 4.13 11.46
C ALA A 54 -2.69 4.82 10.42
N ILE A 55 -3.21 6.02 10.73
CA ILE A 55 -4.01 6.82 9.81
C ILE A 55 -3.23 7.10 8.53
N ARG A 56 -1.97 7.53 8.60
CA ARG A 56 -1.13 7.77 7.42
C ARG A 56 -0.97 6.52 6.53
N LEU A 57 -0.76 5.35 7.12
CA LEU A 57 -0.65 4.10 6.37
C LEU A 57 -2.00 3.66 5.79
N TYR A 58 -3.11 3.94 6.48
CA TYR A 58 -4.43 3.72 5.92
C TYR A 58 -4.78 4.72 4.82
N CYS A 59 -4.32 5.96 4.92
CA CYS A 59 -4.40 6.96 3.85
C CYS A 59 -3.69 6.47 2.60
N ASP A 60 -2.48 5.91 2.74
CA ASP A 60 -1.75 5.31 1.63
C ASP A 60 -2.56 4.19 0.95
N ALA A 61 -3.19 3.30 1.73
CA ALA A 61 -4.07 2.26 1.19
C ALA A 61 -5.29 2.88 0.46
N ALA A 62 -5.96 3.83 1.10
CA ALA A 62 -7.16 4.50 0.62
C ALA A 62 -6.94 5.24 -0.70
N THR A 63 -5.84 5.97 -0.80
CA THR A 63 -5.44 6.75 -1.99
C THR A 63 -4.98 5.87 -3.15
N MET A 64 -4.59 4.61 -2.87
CA MET A 64 -4.41 3.56 -3.86
C MET A 64 -5.74 2.87 -4.26
N GLY A 65 -6.88 3.34 -3.75
CA GLY A 65 -8.23 2.89 -4.10
C GLY A 65 -8.87 1.92 -3.11
N SER A 66 -8.25 1.64 -1.96
CA SER A 66 -8.73 0.64 -1.00
C SER A 66 -9.98 1.09 -0.23
N PRO A 67 -11.14 0.41 -0.40
CA PRO A 67 -12.33 0.65 0.43
C PRO A 67 -12.05 0.37 1.92
N GLU A 68 -11.25 -0.66 2.21
CA GLU A 68 -10.82 -1.02 3.55
C GLU A 68 -9.91 0.06 4.19
N GLY A 69 -9.03 0.67 3.39
CA GLY A 69 -8.23 1.82 3.83
C GLY A 69 -9.11 2.97 4.31
N PHE A 70 -10.11 3.37 3.50
CA PHE A 70 -11.08 4.40 3.88
C PHE A 70 -11.85 4.02 5.15
N MET A 71 -12.33 2.78 5.24
CA MET A 71 -13.07 2.31 6.42
C MET A 71 -12.20 2.40 7.68
N ARG A 72 -10.94 1.96 7.63
CA ARG A 72 -10.05 1.97 8.81
C ARG A 72 -9.71 3.38 9.29
N ILE A 73 -9.53 4.33 8.37
CA ILE A 73 -9.40 5.75 8.73
C ILE A 73 -10.65 6.18 9.49
N GLY A 74 -11.82 5.96 8.88
CA GLY A 74 -13.12 6.30 9.47
C GLY A 74 -13.33 5.71 10.86
N ARG A 75 -13.05 4.41 11.04
CA ARG A 75 -13.13 3.73 12.34
C ARG A 75 -12.22 4.38 13.38
N VAL A 76 -10.96 4.65 13.04
CA VAL A 76 -10.01 5.25 13.98
C VAL A 76 -10.47 6.65 14.38
N LEU A 77 -10.97 7.45 13.42
CA LEU A 77 -11.46 8.80 13.68
C LEU A 77 -12.80 8.81 14.45
N ALA A 78 -13.65 7.80 14.28
CA ALA A 78 -14.94 7.68 14.97
C ALA A 78 -14.78 7.21 16.43
N THR A 79 -13.92 6.20 16.63
CA THR A 79 -13.74 5.49 17.92
C THR A 79 -12.54 5.98 18.72
N GLY A 80 -11.67 6.78 18.11
CA GLY A 80 -10.52 7.37 18.75
C GLY A 80 -10.89 8.33 19.90
N HIS A 81 -9.86 8.75 20.63
CA HIS A 81 -9.98 9.72 21.73
C HIS A 81 -9.06 10.91 21.48
N GLY A 82 -9.34 12.04 22.14
CA GLY A 82 -8.52 13.25 22.03
C GLY A 82 -8.42 13.76 20.58
N LEU A 83 -7.22 14.16 20.17
CA LEU A 83 -6.94 14.78 18.87
C LEU A 83 -7.22 13.88 17.65
N ALA A 84 -7.31 12.56 17.86
CA ALA A 84 -7.64 11.63 16.78
C ALA A 84 -9.15 11.59 16.47
N ARG A 85 -10.03 12.01 17.39
CA ARG A 85 -11.48 11.90 17.18
C ARG A 85 -11.98 13.07 16.34
N LYS A 86 -12.48 12.77 15.14
CA LYS A 86 -13.03 13.75 14.18
C LYS A 86 -14.30 13.20 13.54
N PRO A 87 -15.47 13.34 14.17
CA PRO A 87 -16.66 12.56 13.80
C PRO A 87 -17.19 12.89 12.41
N GLU A 88 -17.17 14.15 11.97
CA GLU A 88 -17.64 14.53 10.64
C GLU A 88 -16.71 14.02 9.52
N VAL A 89 -15.39 14.07 9.77
CA VAL A 89 -14.37 13.51 8.86
C VAL A 89 -14.47 11.98 8.84
N ALA A 90 -14.68 11.35 10.00
CA ALA A 90 -14.89 9.92 10.11
C ALA A 90 -16.09 9.46 9.25
N ASN A 91 -17.22 10.13 9.39
CA ASN A 91 -18.43 9.83 8.63
C ASN A 91 -18.24 9.97 7.12
N ALA A 92 -17.51 10.99 6.66
CA ALA A 92 -17.20 11.15 5.24
C ALA A 92 -16.39 9.95 4.69
N TYR A 93 -15.35 9.52 5.42
CA TYR A 93 -14.57 8.33 5.04
C TYR A 93 -15.37 7.03 5.10
N LEU A 94 -16.23 6.86 6.10
CA LEU A 94 -17.07 5.68 6.25
C LEU A 94 -18.15 5.61 5.16
N ALA A 95 -18.77 6.74 4.83
CA ALA A 95 -19.72 6.84 3.73
C ALA A 95 -19.06 6.52 2.38
N LEU A 96 -17.85 7.06 2.14
CA LEU A 96 -17.07 6.75 0.95
C LEU A 96 -16.72 5.25 0.89
N ALA A 97 -16.22 4.67 1.98
CA ALA A 97 -15.90 3.25 2.06
C ALA A 97 -17.12 2.36 1.77
N ALA A 98 -18.28 2.67 2.38
CA ALA A 98 -19.53 1.97 2.12
C ALA A 98 -19.96 2.08 0.65
N SER A 99 -19.84 3.27 0.05
CA SER A 99 -20.17 3.48 -1.37
C SER A 99 -19.27 2.68 -2.33
N LEU A 100 -18.06 2.35 -1.90
CA LEU A 100 -17.10 1.50 -2.61
C LEU A 100 -17.26 0.01 -2.28
N GLY A 101 -18.30 -0.38 -1.53
CA GLY A 101 -18.65 -1.76 -1.22
C GLY A 101 -18.12 -2.31 0.11
N ASN A 102 -17.49 -1.50 0.96
CA ASN A 102 -17.09 -1.92 2.29
C ASN A 102 -18.26 -1.80 3.28
N GLU A 103 -19.04 -2.87 3.44
CA GLU A 103 -20.21 -2.89 4.33
C GLU A 103 -19.85 -2.70 5.82
N ASP A 104 -18.64 -3.11 6.22
CA ASP A 104 -18.13 -2.95 7.58
C ASP A 104 -18.08 -1.49 8.03
N ALA A 105 -17.94 -0.55 7.09
CA ALA A 105 -17.97 0.88 7.38
C ALA A 105 -19.29 1.34 8.04
N LEU A 106 -20.42 0.70 7.71
CA LEU A 106 -21.72 1.05 8.28
C LEU A 106 -21.82 0.76 9.78
N LYS A 107 -20.95 -0.11 10.33
CA LYS A 107 -20.87 -0.39 11.77
C LYS A 107 -20.39 0.81 12.59
N TYR A 108 -19.62 1.70 11.96
CA TYR A 108 -19.01 2.86 12.60
C TYR A 108 -19.65 4.18 12.19
N TYR A 109 -20.48 4.18 11.15
CA TYR A 109 -21.16 5.37 10.66
C TYR A 109 -22.19 5.85 11.68
N ASP A 110 -22.16 7.14 12.03
CA ASP A 110 -23.06 7.72 13.03
C ASP A 110 -23.89 8.86 12.43
N SER A 111 -25.17 8.60 12.14
CA SER A 111 -26.08 9.56 11.50
C SER A 111 -26.34 10.84 12.30
N ARG A 112 -25.89 10.91 13.56
CA ARG A 112 -25.96 12.15 14.37
C ARG A 112 -24.94 13.21 13.94
N HIS A 113 -23.91 12.81 13.21
CA HIS A 113 -22.87 13.68 12.66
C HIS A 113 -23.03 13.84 11.15
N GLY A 114 -22.68 15.01 10.62
CA GLY A 114 -22.64 15.25 9.18
C GLY A 114 -21.44 14.56 8.50
N ASN A 115 -21.37 14.66 7.17
CA ASN A 115 -20.19 14.27 6.40
C ASN A 115 -19.36 15.53 6.11
N ALA A 116 -18.09 15.54 6.51
CA ALA A 116 -17.16 16.58 6.08
C ALA A 116 -16.92 16.50 4.55
N GLU A 117 -16.54 17.63 3.96
CA GLU A 117 -16.04 17.65 2.58
C GLU A 117 -14.59 17.14 2.56
N LEU A 118 -14.32 16.10 1.76
CA LEU A 118 -12.98 15.56 1.58
C LEU A 118 -12.29 16.25 0.40
N GLN A 119 -11.20 16.95 0.67
CA GLN A 119 -10.29 17.54 -0.31
C GLN A 119 -9.26 16.48 -0.76
N GLY A 120 -8.57 16.73 -1.88
CA GLY A 120 -7.79 15.73 -2.63
C GLY A 120 -6.54 15.14 -1.97
N ASP A 121 -6.27 15.45 -0.70
CA ASP A 121 -5.25 14.81 0.13
C ASP A 121 -5.90 14.09 1.32
N CYS A 122 -5.15 13.30 2.08
CA CYS A 122 -5.75 12.60 3.22
C CYS A 122 -6.07 13.54 4.39
N ASP A 123 -7.21 14.22 4.33
CA ASP A 123 -7.74 15.19 5.31
C ASP A 123 -7.84 14.67 6.75
N ALA A 124 -7.82 13.35 6.92
CA ALA A 124 -7.67 12.71 8.22
C ALA A 124 -6.50 13.27 9.04
N LEU A 125 -5.42 13.72 8.37
CA LEU A 125 -4.21 14.26 8.98
C LEU A 125 -4.25 15.77 9.27
N ALA A 126 -5.29 16.50 8.85
CA ALA A 126 -5.36 17.96 9.04
C ALA A 126 -5.26 18.35 10.54
N GLY A 127 -4.41 19.30 10.90
CA GLY A 127 -4.19 19.68 12.30
C GLY A 127 -3.40 18.66 13.15
N ALA A 128 -2.81 17.64 12.52
CA ALA A 128 -1.82 16.78 13.17
C ALA A 128 -0.42 17.43 13.22
N GLU A 129 -0.25 18.63 12.66
CA GLU A 129 1.01 19.37 12.49
C GLU A 129 1.75 19.57 13.83
N ASP A 130 1.03 19.83 14.93
CA ASP A 130 1.61 19.94 16.27
C ASP A 130 1.96 18.58 16.91
N ALA A 131 1.33 17.48 16.44
CA ALA A 131 1.66 16.11 16.84
C ALA A 131 2.78 15.49 15.98
N GLU A 132 3.12 16.12 14.84
CA GLU A 132 4.19 15.68 13.94
C GLU A 132 5.59 15.98 14.47
N SER A 133 5.72 16.88 15.44
CA SER A 133 6.98 17.12 16.17
C SER A 133 7.50 15.88 16.91
N GLU A 134 6.69 14.82 17.06
CA GLU A 134 7.07 13.52 17.60
C GLU A 134 6.82 12.34 16.64
N VAL A 135 6.90 12.53 15.31
CA VAL A 135 7.16 11.36 14.46
C VAL A 135 8.61 10.94 14.68
N SER A 136 8.85 10.24 15.80
CA SER A 136 10.08 9.50 16.05
C SER A 136 10.41 8.72 14.78
N ALA A 137 11.60 8.97 14.22
CA ALA A 137 12.05 8.35 12.99
C ALA A 137 11.76 6.84 13.06
N PHE A 138 11.17 6.29 12.01
CA PHE A 138 10.77 4.89 12.00
C PHE A 138 11.93 3.99 12.43
N ASN A 139 11.76 3.31 13.56
CA ASN A 139 12.75 2.38 14.07
C ASN A 139 12.62 1.05 13.30
N MET A 140 13.26 1.01 12.13
CA MET A 140 13.33 -0.17 11.26
C MET A 140 13.77 -1.41 12.03
N ASP A 141 14.82 -1.32 12.83
CA ASP A 141 15.38 -2.49 13.52
C ASP A 141 14.39 -3.08 14.55
N ALA A 142 13.73 -2.20 15.32
CA ALA A 142 12.67 -2.61 16.24
C ALA A 142 11.47 -3.22 15.51
N TYR A 143 11.09 -2.68 14.35
CA TYR A 143 10.02 -3.24 13.53
C TYR A 143 10.39 -4.62 12.97
N LEU A 144 11.57 -4.75 12.36
CA LEU A 144 12.05 -5.97 11.71
C LEU A 144 12.29 -7.10 12.71
N SER A 145 12.79 -6.81 13.92
CA SER A 145 13.02 -7.81 14.97
C SER A 145 11.75 -8.54 15.42
N LYS A 146 10.57 -7.92 15.24
CA LYS A 146 9.26 -8.51 15.60
C LYS A 146 8.52 -9.13 14.42
N GLN A 147 9.14 -9.21 13.25
CA GLN A 147 8.54 -9.85 12.07
C GLN A 147 8.67 -11.37 12.12
N SER A 148 7.88 -12.04 11.27
CA SER A 148 7.92 -13.50 11.12
C SER A 148 9.31 -14.00 10.70
N PHE A 149 9.58 -15.26 10.95
CA PHE A 149 10.83 -15.92 10.57
C PHE A 149 11.14 -15.77 9.07
N ASP A 150 10.13 -15.85 8.21
CA ASP A 150 10.32 -15.71 6.76
C ASP A 150 10.68 -14.28 6.35
N LYS A 151 10.03 -13.26 6.94
CA LYS A 151 10.43 -11.87 6.73
C LYS A 151 11.86 -11.62 7.23
N GLN A 152 12.27 -12.22 8.35
CA GLN A 152 13.65 -12.13 8.82
C GLN A 152 14.66 -12.79 7.87
N LYS A 153 14.29 -13.85 7.12
CA LYS A 153 15.15 -14.39 6.04
C LYS A 153 15.37 -13.36 4.94
N ILE A 154 14.31 -12.66 4.51
CA ILE A 154 14.39 -11.58 3.51
C ILE A 154 15.34 -10.47 3.98
N VAL A 155 15.20 -10.04 5.25
CA VAL A 155 16.10 -9.04 5.85
C VAL A 155 17.57 -9.48 5.78
N ARG A 156 17.87 -10.74 6.14
CA ARG A 156 19.24 -11.28 6.04
C ARG A 156 19.76 -11.31 4.60
N LEU A 157 18.93 -11.66 3.62
CA LEU A 157 19.32 -11.62 2.21
C LEU A 157 19.67 -10.19 1.78
N ILE A 158 18.86 -9.20 2.16
CA ILE A 158 19.12 -7.80 1.83
C ILE A 158 20.44 -7.33 2.45
N HIS A 159 20.67 -7.56 3.73
CA HIS A 159 21.95 -7.19 4.35
C HIS A 159 23.15 -7.90 3.74
N HIS A 160 23.01 -9.17 3.35
CA HIS A 160 24.10 -9.93 2.74
C HIS A 160 24.51 -9.38 1.37
N TRP A 161 23.53 -8.97 0.54
CA TRP A 161 23.80 -8.57 -0.85
C TRP A 161 24.03 -7.07 -1.02
N ALA A 162 23.47 -6.21 -0.17
CA ALA A 162 23.56 -4.75 -0.32
C ALA A 162 25.00 -4.22 -0.51
N PRO A 163 26.03 -4.67 0.24
CA PRO A 163 27.41 -4.22 0.02
C PRO A 163 27.95 -4.55 -1.38
N LYS A 164 27.58 -5.69 -1.95
CA LYS A 164 28.03 -6.13 -3.28
C LYS A 164 27.43 -5.28 -4.41
N TYR A 165 26.21 -4.80 -4.21
CA TYR A 165 25.53 -3.90 -5.14
C TYR A 165 25.85 -2.41 -4.88
N GLN A 166 26.57 -2.11 -3.80
CA GLN A 166 26.91 -0.75 -3.37
C GLN A 166 25.67 0.13 -3.18
N VAL A 167 24.64 -0.43 -2.54
CA VAL A 167 23.40 0.26 -2.18
C VAL A 167 23.20 0.22 -0.67
N ASP A 168 22.49 1.20 -0.13
CA ASP A 168 22.16 1.24 1.28
C ASP A 168 21.10 0.17 1.63
N ALA A 169 21.42 -0.75 2.55
CA ALA A 169 20.53 -1.85 2.91
C ALA A 169 19.20 -1.36 3.52
N ARG A 170 19.22 -0.23 4.25
CA ARG A 170 18.04 0.34 4.89
C ARG A 170 17.09 0.94 3.86
N PHE A 171 17.61 1.57 2.81
CA PHE A 171 16.79 2.04 1.68
C PHE A 171 16.17 0.87 0.89
N VAL A 172 16.93 -0.20 0.64
CA VAL A 172 16.39 -1.43 0.00
C VAL A 172 15.29 -2.06 0.84
N LEU A 173 15.48 -2.16 2.17
CA LEU A 173 14.45 -2.63 3.10
C LEU A 173 13.19 -1.75 3.06
N ALA A 174 13.35 -0.43 3.00
CA ALA A 174 12.24 0.51 2.88
C ALA A 174 11.42 0.28 1.61
N ILE A 175 12.07 0.06 0.46
CA ILE A 175 11.39 -0.31 -0.80
C ILE A 175 10.68 -1.66 -0.65
N ALA A 176 11.36 -2.70 -0.15
CA ALA A 176 10.74 -4.02 0.01
C ALA A 176 9.52 -4.01 0.95
N LEU A 177 9.54 -3.15 1.98
CA LEU A 177 8.38 -2.90 2.84
C LEU A 177 7.25 -2.18 2.11
N ALA A 178 7.56 -1.16 1.32
CA ALA A 178 6.58 -0.36 0.60
C ALA A 178 5.93 -1.09 -0.58
N GLU A 179 6.63 -2.06 -1.18
CA GLU A 179 6.18 -2.82 -2.35
C GLU A 179 5.28 -4.00 -1.98
N SER A 180 5.72 -4.83 -1.04
CA SER A 180 5.07 -6.12 -0.76
C SER A 180 5.01 -6.50 0.72
N ASN A 181 5.48 -5.60 1.60
CA ASN A 181 5.76 -5.95 2.99
C ASN A 181 6.69 -7.16 3.15
N MET A 182 7.66 -7.31 2.22
CA MET A 182 8.58 -8.44 2.08
C MET A 182 7.90 -9.80 1.77
N ASN A 183 6.78 -9.79 1.04
CA ASN A 183 6.11 -11.01 0.61
C ASN A 183 6.74 -11.56 -0.70
N PRO A 184 7.39 -12.74 -0.67
CA PRO A 184 8.05 -13.29 -1.85
C PRO A 184 7.11 -13.85 -2.92
N THR A 185 5.84 -14.09 -2.60
CA THR A 185 4.86 -14.64 -3.55
C THR A 185 3.86 -13.59 -4.03
N ALA A 186 4.08 -12.31 -3.72
CA ALA A 186 3.19 -11.22 -4.12
C ALA A 186 3.13 -11.05 -5.65
N VAL A 187 1.93 -10.82 -6.17
CA VAL A 187 1.66 -10.49 -7.58
C VAL A 187 0.69 -9.32 -7.63
N SER A 188 1.03 -8.26 -8.37
CA SER A 188 0.13 -7.13 -8.59
C SER A 188 -0.70 -7.28 -9.88
N PRO A 189 -1.78 -6.49 -10.05
CA PRO A 189 -2.54 -6.45 -11.31
C PRO A 189 -1.71 -6.08 -12.54
N LYS A 190 -0.61 -5.32 -12.36
CA LYS A 190 0.35 -4.97 -13.43
C LYS A 190 1.42 -6.05 -13.65
N ASN A 191 1.23 -7.24 -13.08
CA ASN A 191 2.16 -8.35 -13.10
C ASN A 191 3.54 -8.03 -12.49
N ALA A 192 3.58 -7.11 -11.53
CA ALA A 192 4.76 -6.91 -10.70
C ALA A 192 4.86 -8.05 -9.68
N GLN A 193 6.04 -8.63 -9.47
CA GLN A 193 6.18 -9.91 -8.77
C GLN A 193 7.26 -9.92 -7.69
N GLY A 194 7.00 -10.68 -6.63
CA GLY A 194 7.92 -10.98 -5.55
C GLY A 194 8.17 -9.81 -4.58
N VAL A 195 9.23 -9.97 -3.78
CA VAL A 195 9.60 -9.09 -2.65
C VAL A 195 9.67 -7.61 -3.05
N MET A 196 10.30 -7.32 -4.19
CA MET A 196 10.56 -5.96 -4.66
C MET A 196 9.64 -5.55 -5.81
N GLN A 197 8.58 -6.33 -6.08
CA GLN A 197 7.55 -6.07 -7.09
C GLN A 197 8.13 -5.61 -8.43
N LEU A 198 9.02 -6.41 -9.00
CA LEU A 198 9.59 -6.11 -10.31
C LEU A 198 8.60 -6.50 -11.41
N ILE A 199 8.31 -5.59 -12.33
CA ILE A 199 7.54 -5.89 -13.55
C ILE A 199 8.41 -6.66 -14.55
N PRO A 200 7.83 -7.40 -15.51
CA PRO A 200 8.59 -8.27 -16.42
C PRO A 200 9.71 -7.55 -17.20
N ALA A 201 9.46 -6.33 -17.69
CA ALA A 201 10.47 -5.55 -18.39
C ALA A 201 11.70 -5.22 -17.50
N THR A 202 11.47 -4.95 -16.22
CA THR A 202 12.54 -4.72 -15.24
C THR A 202 13.24 -6.03 -14.88
N GLN A 203 12.49 -7.13 -14.76
CA GLN A 203 13.06 -8.46 -14.53
C GLN A 203 14.05 -8.85 -15.65
N GLU A 204 13.64 -8.69 -16.91
CA GLU A 204 14.47 -8.96 -18.08
C GLU A 204 15.74 -8.10 -18.06
N ARG A 205 15.58 -6.78 -17.89
CA ARG A 205 16.69 -5.82 -17.89
C ARG A 205 17.73 -6.07 -16.79
N PHE A 206 17.30 -6.61 -15.64
CA PHE A 206 18.16 -6.84 -14.48
C PHE A 206 18.38 -8.33 -14.15
N GLY A 207 18.09 -9.22 -15.11
CA GLY A 207 18.49 -10.64 -15.05
C GLY A 207 17.73 -11.49 -14.03
N VAL A 208 16.46 -11.19 -13.76
CA VAL A 208 15.59 -11.97 -12.86
C VAL A 208 14.79 -12.98 -13.66
N LEU A 209 15.15 -14.26 -13.57
CA LEU A 209 14.47 -15.35 -14.28
C LEU A 209 13.40 -16.03 -13.42
N ARG A 210 13.59 -16.02 -12.09
CA ARG A 210 12.65 -16.58 -11.12
C ARG A 210 12.18 -15.48 -10.18
N PRO A 211 11.14 -14.71 -10.52
CA PRO A 211 10.76 -13.53 -9.75
C PRO A 211 10.18 -13.84 -8.36
N PHE A 212 9.73 -15.07 -8.11
CA PHE A 212 9.32 -15.56 -6.79
C PHE A 212 10.46 -16.20 -5.97
N ASP A 213 11.65 -16.36 -6.56
CA ASP A 213 12.87 -16.68 -5.81
C ASP A 213 13.31 -15.40 -5.11
N PRO A 214 13.24 -15.34 -3.76
CA PRO A 214 13.45 -14.07 -3.07
C PRO A 214 14.85 -13.51 -3.29
N GLU A 215 15.86 -14.37 -3.40
CA GLU A 215 17.23 -13.93 -3.59
C GLU A 215 17.45 -13.34 -4.99
N GLN A 216 16.93 -13.97 -6.05
CA GLN A 216 16.99 -13.39 -7.40
C GLN A 216 16.23 -12.07 -7.49
N ASN A 217 15.02 -12.01 -6.91
CA ASN A 217 14.19 -10.80 -6.93
C ASN A 217 14.90 -9.63 -6.23
N ILE A 218 15.47 -9.88 -5.04
CA ILE A 218 16.22 -8.88 -4.27
C ILE A 218 17.46 -8.41 -5.04
N LYS A 219 18.23 -9.33 -5.64
CA LYS A 219 19.40 -8.99 -6.46
C LYS A 219 19.04 -8.11 -7.66
N GLY A 220 17.97 -8.45 -8.38
CA GLY A 220 17.48 -7.65 -9.50
C GLY A 220 17.02 -6.26 -9.06
N GLY A 221 16.27 -6.18 -7.95
CA GLY A 221 15.83 -4.90 -7.41
C GLY A 221 16.98 -4.02 -6.92
N MET A 222 18.00 -4.59 -6.27
CA MET A 222 19.23 -3.87 -5.92
C MET A 222 20.01 -3.38 -7.15
N ALA A 223 20.10 -4.19 -8.19
CA ALA A 223 20.72 -3.78 -9.46
C ALA A 223 19.97 -2.58 -10.08
N TYR A 224 18.64 -2.62 -10.03
CA TYR A 224 17.80 -1.52 -10.50
C TYR A 224 17.98 -0.26 -9.65
N ILE A 225 17.95 -0.37 -8.31
CA ILE A 225 18.20 0.75 -7.40
C ILE A 225 19.57 1.37 -7.67
N ARG A 226 20.63 0.56 -7.79
CA ARG A 226 21.98 1.06 -8.10
C ARG A 226 22.04 1.80 -9.43
N TRP A 227 21.26 1.37 -10.41
CA TRP A 227 21.14 2.08 -11.68
C TRP A 227 20.43 3.43 -11.52
N LEU A 228 19.33 3.46 -10.77
CA LEU A 228 18.59 4.69 -10.46
C LEU A 228 19.43 5.69 -9.65
N GLU A 229 20.17 5.24 -8.64
CA GLU A 229 21.06 6.10 -7.84
C GLU A 229 22.10 6.81 -8.72
N ARG A 230 22.68 6.11 -9.70
CA ARG A 230 23.59 6.74 -10.67
C ARG A 230 22.87 7.75 -11.55
N ARG A 231 21.65 7.43 -11.99
CA ARG A 231 20.85 8.32 -12.84
C ARG A 231 20.46 9.62 -12.13
N PHE A 232 20.10 9.53 -10.86
CA PHE A 232 19.58 10.65 -10.07
C PHE A 232 20.59 11.19 -9.06
N ALA A 233 21.89 10.97 -9.29
CA ALA A 233 23.00 11.48 -8.47
C ALA A 233 22.87 11.21 -6.95
N GLY A 234 22.26 10.07 -6.59
CA GLY A 234 22.02 9.69 -5.20
C GLY A 234 20.85 10.39 -4.51
N ASP A 235 20.01 11.15 -5.23
CA ASP A 235 18.76 11.69 -4.66
C ASP A 235 17.75 10.57 -4.43
N TRP A 236 17.69 10.08 -3.19
CA TRP A 236 16.81 8.99 -2.78
C TRP A 236 15.33 9.26 -3.03
N ARG A 237 14.89 10.53 -3.05
CA ARG A 237 13.48 10.85 -3.34
C ARG A 237 13.17 10.61 -4.81
N LEU A 238 14.07 11.01 -5.70
CA LEU A 238 13.95 10.75 -7.14
C LEU A 238 14.13 9.27 -7.46
N VAL A 239 15.03 8.57 -6.76
CA VAL A 239 15.17 7.11 -6.89
C VAL A 239 13.87 6.41 -6.51
N ALA A 240 13.26 6.74 -5.36
CA ALA A 240 11.98 6.17 -4.96
C ALA A 240 10.85 6.49 -5.95
N ALA A 241 10.77 7.74 -6.43
CA ALA A 241 9.78 8.15 -7.43
C ALA A 241 9.95 7.37 -8.74
N ALA A 242 11.18 7.21 -9.21
CA ALA A 242 11.49 6.48 -10.45
C ALA A 242 11.28 4.97 -10.30
N TYR A 243 11.51 4.40 -9.11
CA TYR A 243 11.21 3.00 -8.85
C TYR A 243 9.70 2.72 -9.01
N ASN A 244 8.85 3.63 -8.50
CA ASN A 244 7.39 3.51 -8.56
C ASN A 244 6.79 3.89 -9.93
N ALA A 245 7.14 5.06 -10.46
CA ALA A 245 6.51 5.64 -11.65
C ALA A 245 7.26 5.34 -12.95
N GLY A 246 8.48 4.81 -12.86
CA GLY A 246 9.42 4.69 -13.97
C GLY A 246 10.30 5.92 -14.14
N GLU A 247 11.56 5.72 -14.48
CA GLU A 247 12.56 6.78 -14.62
C GLU A 247 12.17 7.83 -15.67
N GLY A 248 11.54 7.40 -16.77
CA GLY A 248 11.14 8.30 -17.86
C GLY A 248 10.00 9.24 -17.48
N VAL A 249 9.20 8.89 -16.46
CA VAL A 249 8.20 9.81 -15.90
C VAL A 249 8.91 10.90 -15.10
N VAL A 250 9.87 10.52 -14.25
CA VAL A 250 10.65 11.47 -13.43
C VAL A 250 11.46 12.41 -14.32
N ASP A 251 12.08 11.89 -15.38
CA ASP A 251 12.82 12.70 -16.36
C ASP A 251 11.92 13.76 -17.02
N ARG A 252 10.72 13.37 -17.48
CA ARG A 252 9.78 14.28 -18.15
C ARG A 252 9.27 15.39 -17.23
N HIS A 253 9.14 15.11 -15.94
CA HIS A 253 8.70 16.11 -14.95
C HIS A 253 9.87 16.88 -14.34
N ALA A 254 11.12 16.54 -14.69
CA ALA A 254 12.33 17.07 -14.05
C ALA A 254 12.29 17.00 -12.51
N GLY A 255 11.67 15.94 -11.98
CA GLY A 255 11.34 15.85 -10.56
C GLY A 255 10.30 14.78 -10.26
N ILE A 256 9.77 14.82 -9.04
CA ILE A 256 8.73 13.89 -8.59
C ILE A 256 7.42 14.29 -9.28
N PRO A 257 6.78 13.38 -10.05
CA PRO A 257 5.57 13.72 -10.78
C PRO A 257 4.43 14.09 -9.81
N PRO A 258 3.48 14.96 -10.22
CA PRO A 258 2.31 15.34 -9.43
C PRO A 258 1.25 14.23 -9.40
N TYR A 259 1.69 12.98 -9.24
CA TYR A 259 0.83 11.81 -9.09
C TYR A 259 0.72 11.51 -7.61
N ALA A 260 -0.49 11.59 -7.06
CA ALA A 260 -0.74 11.38 -5.62
C ALA A 260 -0.12 10.07 -5.12
N GLU A 261 -0.31 8.98 -5.88
CA GLU A 261 0.27 7.66 -5.59
C GLU A 261 1.81 7.71 -5.47
N THR A 262 2.49 8.34 -6.43
CA THR A 262 3.95 8.41 -6.45
C THR A 262 4.48 9.27 -5.31
N GLN A 263 3.84 10.40 -5.06
CA GLN A 263 4.18 11.27 -3.93
C GLN A 263 4.04 10.54 -2.60
N GLN A 264 2.95 9.80 -2.40
CA GLN A 264 2.74 8.99 -1.19
C GLN A 264 3.75 7.85 -1.09
N TYR A 265 4.03 7.16 -2.20
CA TYR A 265 5.06 6.12 -2.24
C TYR A 265 6.41 6.67 -1.78
N VAL A 266 6.83 7.83 -2.29
CA VAL A 266 8.07 8.49 -1.85
C VAL A 266 8.02 8.78 -0.35
N ARG A 267 6.92 9.37 0.14
CA ARG A 267 6.76 9.65 1.59
C ARG A 267 6.90 8.37 2.44
N ARG A 268 6.29 7.26 2.01
CA ARG A 268 6.35 5.97 2.70
C ARG A 268 7.76 5.38 2.70
N VAL A 269 8.44 5.37 1.56
CA VAL A 269 9.83 4.89 1.47
C VAL A 269 10.74 5.74 2.35
N MET A 270 10.65 7.07 2.30
CA MET A 270 11.47 7.96 3.12
C MET A 270 11.18 7.77 4.62
N HIS A 271 9.91 7.54 4.99
CA HIS A 271 9.54 7.22 6.36
C HIS A 271 10.21 5.93 6.84
N PHE A 272 10.04 4.81 6.12
CA PHE A 272 10.68 3.54 6.51
C PHE A 272 12.19 3.64 6.52
N ALA A 273 12.78 4.35 5.57
CA ALA A 273 14.21 4.57 5.52
C ALA A 273 14.70 5.48 6.66
N GLY A 274 13.83 6.02 7.53
CA GLY A 274 14.20 6.93 8.61
C GLY A 274 14.75 8.28 8.11
N MET A 275 14.41 8.65 6.88
CA MET A 275 14.89 9.84 6.18
C MET A 275 13.76 10.86 6.00
N ALA A 276 12.60 10.62 6.61
CA ALA A 276 11.49 11.56 6.63
C ALA A 276 11.85 12.78 7.49
N THR A 277 11.94 13.93 6.84
CA THR A 277 11.94 15.28 7.42
C THR A 277 10.77 16.06 6.83
N GLU A 278 10.29 17.13 7.50
CA GLU A 278 9.26 18.03 6.92
C GLU A 278 9.62 18.46 5.49
N LYS A 279 10.90 18.75 5.24
CA LYS A 279 11.42 19.14 3.92
C LYS A 279 11.37 18.00 2.89
N SER A 280 11.54 16.75 3.30
CA SER A 280 11.49 15.60 2.39
C SER A 280 10.07 15.23 1.92
N LEU A 281 9.05 15.68 2.66
CA LEU A 281 7.65 15.35 2.39
C LEU A 281 6.91 16.44 1.58
N ARG A 282 7.54 17.61 1.38
CA ARG A 282 7.03 18.69 0.53
C ARG A 282 7.47 18.49 -0.92
N PHE A 283 6.50 18.45 -1.82
CA PHE A 283 6.71 18.42 -3.27
C PHE A 283 6.32 19.81 -3.78
N ASN A 284 7.27 20.52 -4.40
CA ASN A 284 7.03 21.84 -5.01
C ASN A 284 6.55 21.66 -6.45
#